data_AF-A0A3M1IQ47-F1
#
_entry.id   AF-A0A3M1IQ47-F1
#
_cell.length_a   1.000
_cell.length_b   1.000
_cell.length_c   1.000
_cell.angle_alpha   90.00
_cell.angle_beta   90.00
_cell.angle_gamma   90.00
#
_symmetry.space_group_name_H-M   'P 1'
#
loop_
_entity.id
_entity.type
_entity.pdbx_description
1 polymer ?
#
loop_
_entity_poly.entity_id
_entity_poly.type
_entity_poly.pdbx_seq_one_letter_code
_entity_poly.pdbx_strand_id
1 'polypeptide(L)'
;AITLYLIPQGISQLITANISDANLFMLAVGAVLLFIGFFLEALAMLLIMVPVLYPSLEAMAISPIWFGIFFVILIETALITPPVGLNLFVIQAVGKARLEEVVKGAWPFAIIMLCTAALMWFWQDLVLFIPFRF
;
A
#
# COMPACT_ATOMS: atom_id res chain seq x y z
N ALA A 1 17.87 -4.06 8.02
CA ALA A 1 18.59 -4.60 6.85
C ALA A 1 18.14 -3.91 5.55
N ILE A 2 16.85 -3.95 5.18
CA ILE A 2 16.34 -3.37 3.92
C ILE A 2 16.55 -1.84 3.81
N THR A 3 16.34 -1.08 4.88
CA THR A 3 16.64 0.37 4.94
C THR A 3 18.13 0.69 4.77
N LEU A 4 19.01 -0.24 5.15
CA LEU A 4 20.46 -0.09 5.09
C LEU A 4 20.99 -0.23 3.65
N TYR A 5 20.25 -0.95 2.81
CA TYR A 5 20.52 -1.12 1.37
C TYR A 5 19.85 -0.05 0.50
N LEU A 6 19.16 0.95 1.10
CA LEU A 6 18.48 2.03 0.38
C LEU A 6 17.52 1.54 -0.72
N ILE A 7 16.97 0.33 -0.58
CA ILE A 7 16.07 -0.28 -1.58
C ILE A 7 14.87 0.63 -1.87
N PRO A 8 14.20 1.23 -0.88
CA PRO A 8 13.13 2.21 -1.12
C PRO A 8 13.58 3.39 -2.01
N GLN A 9 14.72 4.00 -1.70
CA GLN A 9 15.26 5.13 -2.46
C GLN A 9 15.66 4.73 -3.88
N GLY A 10 16.31 3.58 -4.05
CA GLY A 10 16.69 3.07 -5.36
C GLY A 10 15.48 2.79 -6.26
N ILE A 11 14.41 2.22 -5.69
CA ILE A 11 13.15 2.03 -6.41
C ILE A 11 12.54 3.38 -6.79
N SER A 12 12.46 4.33 -5.85
CA SER A 12 11.90 5.66 -6.15
C SER A 12 12.67 6.36 -7.27
N GLN A 13 14.01 6.30 -7.26
CA GLN A 13 14.86 6.90 -8.29
C GLN A 13 14.71 6.21 -9.65
N LEU A 14 14.62 4.88 -9.67
CA LEU A 14 14.39 4.12 -10.91
C LEU A 14 13.04 4.48 -11.54
N ILE A 15 11.99 4.59 -10.73
CA ILE A 15 10.65 4.93 -11.21
C ILE A 15 10.65 6.37 -11.74
N THR A 16 11.16 7.36 -10.99
CA THR A 16 11.14 8.76 -11.44
C THR A 16 12.05 9.03 -12.64
N ALA A 17 13.15 8.29 -12.81
CA ALA A 17 14.04 8.44 -13.96
C ALA A 17 13.42 7.90 -15.27
N ASN A 18 12.52 6.92 -15.19
CA ASN A 18 11.96 6.24 -16.36
C ASN A 18 10.48 6.56 -16.61
N ILE A 19 9.78 7.11 -15.61
CA ILE A 19 8.35 7.35 -15.65
C ILE A 19 8.08 8.80 -15.27
N SER A 20 7.68 9.59 -16.26
CA SER A 20 7.28 11.00 -16.10
C SER A 20 5.77 11.17 -15.87
N ASP A 21 4.99 10.14 -16.19
CA ASP A 21 3.54 10.15 -16.04
C ASP A 21 3.14 9.78 -14.60
N ALA A 22 2.36 10.64 -13.96
CA ALA A 22 1.96 10.47 -12.56
C ALA A 22 1.12 9.20 -12.31
N ASN A 23 0.30 8.79 -13.29
CA ASN A 23 -0.53 7.60 -13.15
C ASN A 23 0.34 6.33 -13.24
N LEU A 24 1.27 6.26 -14.19
CA LEU A 24 2.21 5.16 -14.29
C LEU A 24 3.13 5.08 -13.05
N PHE A 25 3.56 6.23 -12.51
CA PHE A 25 4.32 6.29 -11.27
C PHE A 25 3.54 5.67 -10.12
N MET A 26 2.29 6.12 -9.91
CA MET A 26 1.44 5.62 -8.84
C MET A 26 1.13 4.13 -8.96
N LEU A 27 1.04 3.61 -10.19
CA LEU A 27 0.76 2.20 -10.44
C LEU A 27 1.98 1.34 -10.10
N ALA A 28 3.17 1.78 -10.51
CA ALA A 28 4.43 1.14 -10.15
C ALA A 28 4.67 1.17 -8.64
N VAL A 29 4.46 2.32 -7.99
CA VAL A 29 4.56 2.46 -6.54
C VAL A 29 3.54 1.57 -5.83
N GLY A 30 2.28 1.55 -6.26
CA GLY A 30 1.25 0.69 -5.67
C GLY A 30 1.61 -0.80 -5.72
N ALA A 31 2.14 -1.27 -6.84
CA ALA A 31 2.62 -2.64 -6.99
C ALA A 31 3.79 -2.95 -6.04
N VAL A 32 4.74 -2.01 -5.91
CA VAL A 32 5.87 -2.12 -4.97
C VAL A 32 5.38 -2.16 -3.53
N LEU A 33 4.42 -1.31 -3.15
CA LEU A 33 3.86 -1.27 -1.80
C LEU A 33 3.15 -2.56 -1.43
N LEU A 34 2.35 -3.12 -2.35
CA LEU A 34 1.73 -4.43 -2.15
C LEU A 34 2.78 -5.53 -1.96
N PHE A 35 3.82 -5.54 -2.81
CA PHE A 35 4.88 -6.55 -2.72
C PHE A 35 5.69 -6.46 -1.43
N ILE A 36 6.11 -5.25 -1.05
CA ILE A 36 6.85 -5.01 0.20
C ILE A 36 5.96 -5.27 1.42
N GLY A 37 4.66 -4.98 1.31
CA GLY A 37 3.66 -5.21 2.37
C GLY A 37 3.41 -6.65 2.74
N PHE A 38 3.82 -7.59 1.89
CA PHE A 38 3.85 -8.99 2.31
C PHE A 38 4.90 -9.25 3.40
N PHE A 39 5.99 -8.48 3.45
CA PHE A 39 7.11 -8.75 4.35
C PHE A 39 7.23 -7.79 5.53
N LEU A 40 6.73 -6.56 5.37
CA LEU A 40 6.84 -5.49 6.38
C LEU A 40 5.48 -5.19 7.01
N GLU A 41 5.51 -4.92 8.32
CA GLU A 41 4.35 -4.43 9.09
C GLU A 41 4.02 -2.97 8.71
N ALA A 42 2.75 -2.58 8.93
CA ALA A 42 2.20 -1.33 8.42
C ALA A 42 2.92 -0.08 8.93
N LEU A 43 3.15 0.03 10.24
CA LEU A 43 3.85 1.18 10.81
C LEU A 43 5.29 1.26 10.31
N ALA A 44 6.00 0.13 10.27
CA ALA A 44 7.36 0.08 9.73
C ALA A 44 7.41 0.57 8.27
N MET A 45 6.46 0.15 7.44
CA MET A 45 6.42 0.59 6.06
C MET A 45 6.10 2.08 5.93
N LEU A 46 5.14 2.59 6.71
CA LEU A 46 4.76 4.00 6.68
C LEU A 46 5.95 4.90 7.04
N LEU A 47 6.68 4.56 8.12
CA LEU A 47 7.84 5.32 8.57
C LEU A 47 9.00 5.32 7.57
N ILE A 48 9.11 4.29 6.73
CA ILE A 48 10.20 4.15 5.76
C ILE A 48 9.82 4.71 4.39
N MET A 49 8.68 4.28 3.84
CA MET A 49 8.33 4.54 2.43
C MET A 49 7.76 5.93 2.21
N VAL A 50 7.00 6.48 3.16
CA VAL A 50 6.41 7.82 3.02
C VAL A 50 7.47 8.90 2.82
N PRO A 51 8.48 9.06 3.70
CA PRO A 51 9.50 10.11 3.50
C PRO A 51 10.36 9.87 2.25
N VAL A 52 10.46 8.63 1.79
CA VAL A 52 11.19 8.28 0.56
C VAL A 52 10.43 8.68 -0.69
N LEU A 53 9.12 8.47 -0.71
CA LEU A 53 8.27 8.75 -1.86
C LEU A 53 7.79 10.20 -1.89
N TYR A 54 7.75 10.88 -0.74
CA TYR A 54 7.24 12.25 -0.61
C TYR A 54 7.87 13.26 -1.61
N PRO A 55 9.20 13.30 -1.81
CA PRO A 55 9.81 14.22 -2.79
C PRO A 55 9.32 13.95 -4.22
N SER A 56 9.09 12.69 -4.57
CA SER A 56 8.57 12.29 -5.89
C SER A 56 7.11 12.68 -6.07
N LEU A 57 6.30 12.57 -5.00
CA LEU A 57 4.91 13.00 -4.99
C LEU A 57 4.79 14.51 -5.21
N GLU A 58 5.62 15.31 -4.53
CA GLU A 58 5.66 16.77 -4.73
C GLU A 58 6.07 17.14 -6.15
N ALA A 59 7.12 16.50 -6.69
CA ALA A 59 7.59 16.74 -8.04
C ALA A 59 6.52 16.44 -9.12
N MET A 60 5.62 15.50 -8.85
CA MET A 60 4.53 15.09 -9.73
C MET A 60 3.17 15.74 -9.38
N ALA A 61 3.14 16.68 -8.43
CA ALA A 61 1.93 17.35 -7.95
C ALA A 61 0.83 16.39 -7.46
N ILE A 62 1.21 15.26 -6.85
CA ILE A 62 0.28 14.28 -6.28
C ILE A 62 -0.08 14.71 -4.86
N SER A 63 -1.38 14.70 -4.53
CA SER A 63 -1.85 15.03 -3.18
C SER A 63 -1.29 14.04 -2.13
N PRO A 64 -0.56 14.53 -1.11
CA PRO A 64 -0.02 13.66 -0.05
C PRO A 64 -1.12 12.99 0.79
N ILE A 65 -2.27 13.65 0.94
CA ILE A 65 -3.41 13.11 1.68
C ILE A 65 -4.01 11.93 0.93
N TRP A 66 -4.25 12.10 -0.38
CA TRP A 66 -4.77 11.03 -1.21
C TRP A 66 -3.80 9.86 -1.27
N PHE A 67 -2.50 10.14 -1.47
CA PHE A 67 -1.45 9.13 -1.43
C PHE A 67 -1.43 8.39 -0.09
N GLY A 68 -1.48 9.09 1.03
CA GLY A 68 -1.43 8.48 2.36
C GLY A 68 -2.58 7.50 2.61
N ILE A 69 -3.80 7.87 2.21
CA ILE A 69 -4.96 6.97 2.36
C ILE A 69 -4.85 5.79 1.40
N PHE A 70 -4.44 6.02 0.15
CA PHE A 70 -4.21 4.95 -0.82
C PHE A 70 -3.13 3.97 -0.34
N PHE A 71 -2.03 4.50 0.21
CA PHE A 71 -0.93 3.76 0.80
C PHE A 71 -1.39 2.85 1.93
N VAL A 72 -2.16 3.38 2.90
CA VAL A 72 -2.67 2.57 4.02
C VAL A 72 -3.57 1.45 3.53
N ILE A 73 -4.50 1.73 2.61
CA ILE A 73 -5.38 0.68 2.06
C ILE A 73 -4.60 -0.43 1.38
N LEU A 74 -3.59 -0.09 0.56
CA LEU A 74 -2.77 -1.12 -0.10
C LEU A 74 -2.01 -1.99 0.90
N ILE A 75 -1.46 -1.40 1.96
CA ILE A 75 -0.68 -2.16 2.94
C ILE A 75 -1.55 -3.05 3.79
N GLU A 76 -2.69 -2.54 4.26
CA GLU A 76 -3.65 -3.36 4.99
C GLU A 76 -4.18 -4.51 4.11
N THR A 77 -4.37 -4.25 2.81
CA THR A 77 -4.71 -5.30 1.84
C THR A 77 -3.61 -6.36 1.77
N ALA A 78 -2.33 -5.96 1.70
CA ALA A 78 -1.20 -6.88 1.64
C ALA A 78 -1.10 -7.76 2.90
N LEU A 79 -1.40 -7.20 4.08
CA LEU A 79 -1.33 -7.92 5.35
C LEU A 79 -2.42 -9.01 5.51
N ILE A 80 -3.53 -8.88 4.81
CA ILE A 80 -4.62 -9.88 4.78
C ILE A 80 -4.63 -10.74 3.51
N THR A 81 -3.69 -10.52 2.58
CA THR A 81 -3.59 -11.28 1.32
C THR A 81 -2.49 -12.34 1.42
N PRO A 82 -2.72 -13.59 1.02
CA PRO A 82 -1.69 -14.63 0.95
C PRO A 82 -0.63 -14.23 -0.09
N PRO A 83 0.62 -13.98 0.34
CA PRO A 83 1.65 -15.03 0.36
C PRO A 83 2.40 -15.16 1.69
N VAL A 84 2.39 -14.11 2.52
CA VAL A 84 2.95 -14.09 3.90
C VAL A 84 1.87 -13.69 4.91
N GLY A 85 0.88 -12.85 4.54
CA GLY A 85 -0.34 -12.61 5.32
C GLY A 85 -0.14 -12.59 6.83
N LEU A 86 0.73 -11.73 7.35
CA LEU A 86 1.14 -11.74 8.77
C LEU A 86 -0.08 -11.73 9.70
N ASN A 87 -1.10 -10.95 9.38
CA ASN A 87 -2.35 -10.91 10.14
C ASN A 87 -3.13 -12.23 10.05
N LEU A 88 -3.10 -12.92 8.91
CA LEU A 88 -3.71 -14.25 8.76
C LEU A 88 -3.02 -15.29 9.65
N PHE A 89 -1.69 -15.25 9.78
CA PHE A 89 -0.94 -16.12 10.69
C PHE A 89 -1.24 -15.83 12.16
N VAL A 90 -1.37 -14.55 12.53
CA VAL A 90 -1.76 -14.16 13.89
C VAL A 90 -3.17 -14.69 14.21
N ILE A 91 -4.13 -14.52 13.30
CA ILE A 91 -5.50 -15.03 13.49
C ILE A 91 -5.53 -16.55 13.51
N GLN A 92 -4.75 -17.23 12.67
CA GLN A 92 -4.62 -18.68 12.69
C GLN A 92 -4.13 -19.17 14.06
N ALA A 93 -3.10 -18.53 14.62
CA ALA A 93 -2.51 -18.90 15.90
C ALA A 93 -3.49 -18.69 17.08
N VAL A 94 -4.24 -17.59 17.07
CA VAL A 94 -5.24 -17.29 18.11
C VAL A 94 -6.48 -18.16 17.97
N GLY A 95 -6.99 -18.32 16.76
CA GLY A 95 -8.22 -19.07 16.45
C GLY A 95 -8.05 -20.58 16.44
N LYS A 96 -6.81 -21.10 16.48
CA LYS A 96 -6.49 -22.54 16.36
C LYS A 96 -7.12 -23.21 15.13
N ALA A 97 -7.34 -22.43 14.07
CA ALA A 97 -7.93 -22.86 12.81
C ALA A 97 -6.85 -23.23 11.79
N ARG A 98 -7.24 -23.85 10.68
CA ARG A 98 -6.32 -24.04 9.55
C ARG A 98 -6.13 -22.72 8.82
N LEU A 99 -4.92 -22.45 8.34
CA LEU A 99 -4.62 -21.23 7.57
C LEU A 99 -5.60 -21.06 6.39
N GLU A 100 -5.95 -22.16 5.73
CA GLU A 100 -6.89 -22.18 4.61
C GLU A 100 -8.29 -21.66 4.97
N GLU A 101 -8.76 -21.91 6.19
CA GLU A 101 -10.06 -21.43 6.69
C GLU A 101 -10.00 -19.93 6.94
N VAL A 102 -8.90 -19.44 7.52
CA VAL A 102 -8.65 -18.02 7.77
C VAL A 102 -8.54 -17.26 6.45
N VAL A 103 -7.77 -17.78 5.49
CA VAL A 103 -7.61 -17.20 4.15
C VAL A 103 -8.95 -17.11 3.43
N LYS A 104 -9.76 -18.18 3.43
CA LYS A 104 -11.10 -18.17 2.81
C LYS A 104 -12.02 -17.13 3.47
N GLY A 105 -11.91 -16.95 4.79
CA GLY A 105 -12.65 -15.91 5.51
C GLY A 105 -12.16 -14.49 5.22
N ALA A 106 -10.87 -14.29 4.98
CA ALA A 106 -10.27 -12.98 4.72
C ALA A 106 -10.39 -12.53 3.26
N TRP A 107 -10.50 -13.47 2.31
CA TRP A 107 -10.53 -13.19 0.88
C TRP A 107 -11.62 -12.18 0.44
N PRO A 108 -12.87 -12.22 0.96
CA PRO A 108 -13.88 -11.21 0.65
C PRO A 108 -13.45 -9.80 1.05
N PHE A 109 -12.76 -9.65 2.19
CA PHE A 109 -12.26 -8.36 2.66
C PHE A 109 -11.12 -7.86 1.77
N ALA A 110 -10.19 -8.73 1.38
CA ALA A 110 -9.13 -8.36 0.44
C ALA A 110 -9.70 -7.83 -0.88
N ILE A 111 -10.75 -8.45 -1.41
CA ILE A 111 -11.44 -7.96 -2.61
C ILE A 111 -12.06 -6.58 -2.37
N ILE A 112 -12.77 -6.37 -1.25
CA ILE A 112 -13.38 -5.08 -0.92
C ILE A 112 -12.31 -3.98 -0.84
N MET A 113 -11.16 -4.26 -0.23
CA MET A 113 -10.07 -3.30 -0.11
C MET A 113 -9.42 -2.98 -1.47
N LEU A 114 -9.20 -3.97 -2.33
CA LEU A 114 -8.73 -3.77 -3.70
C LEU A 114 -9.74 -2.96 -4.53
N CYS A 115 -11.03 -3.26 -4.41
CA CYS A 115 -12.09 -2.48 -5.04
C CYS A 115 -12.09 -1.03 -4.54
N THR A 116 -11.83 -0.81 -3.25
CA THR A 116 -11.74 0.53 -2.67
C THR A 116 -10.51 1.28 -3.21
N ALA A 117 -9.36 0.62 -3.30
CA ALA A 117 -8.16 1.19 -3.92
C ALA A 117 -8.39 1.56 -5.40
N ALA A 118 -9.05 0.69 -6.16
CA ALA A 118 -9.43 0.98 -7.55
C ALA A 118 -10.44 2.13 -7.64
N LEU A 119 -11.43 2.18 -6.75
CA LEU A 119 -12.40 3.26 -6.72
C LEU A 119 -11.72 4.61 -6.42
N MET A 120 -10.79 4.64 -5.47
CA MET A 120 -10.01 5.84 -5.15
C MET A 120 -9.10 6.30 -6.29
N TRP A 121 -8.65 5.36 -7.12
CA TRP A 121 -7.89 5.64 -8.33
C TRP A 121 -8.72 6.43 -9.34
N PHE A 122 -9.94 5.96 -9.64
CA PHE A 122 -10.82 6.61 -10.62
C PHE A 122 -11.54 7.84 -10.04
N TRP A 123 -11.73 7.88 -8.72
CA TRP A 123 -12.52 8.90 -8.05
C TRP A 123 -11.77 9.48 -6.85
N GLN A 124 -10.76 10.30 -7.13
CA GLN A 124 -9.89 10.91 -6.12
C GLN A 124 -10.66 11.83 -5.15
N ASP A 125 -11.75 12.45 -5.61
CA ASP A 125 -12.60 13.31 -4.78
C ASP A 125 -13.23 12.58 -3.60
N LEU A 126 -13.44 11.25 -3.65
CA LEU A 126 -13.98 10.51 -2.50
C LEU A 126 -13.12 10.69 -1.25
N VAL A 127 -11.82 10.77 -1.45
CA VAL A 127 -10.81 10.86 -0.39
C VAL A 127 -10.65 12.30 0.08
N LEU A 128 -10.76 13.25 -0.85
CA LEU A 128 -10.56 14.67 -0.61
C LEU A 128 -11.85 15.38 -0.15
N PHE A 129 -13.01 14.74 -0.31
CA PHE A 129 -14.30 15.30 0.07
C PHE A 129 -14.40 15.61 1.56
N ILE A 130 -13.99 14.67 2.43
CA ILE A 130 -14.05 14.89 3.89
C ILE A 130 -13.06 15.97 4.34
N PRO A 131 -11.76 15.95 3.98
CA PRO A 131 -10.79 16.93 4.48
C PRO A 131 -10.94 18.35 3.93
N PHE A 132 -11.57 18.55 2.76
CA PHE A 132 -11.65 19.88 2.12
C PHE A 132 -13.07 20.44 2.00
N ARG A 133 -14.12 19.65 2.26
CA ARG A 133 -15.52 20.07 2.08
C ARG A 133 -16.32 20.11 3.38
N PHE A 134 -15.72 19.76 4.52
CA PHE A 134 -16.29 19.87 5.86
C PHE A 134 -15.47 20.82 6.74
#